data_AF-A0A971PYC2-F1
#
_entry.id   AF-A0A971PYC2-F1
#
_cell.length_a   1.000
_cell.length_b   1.000
_cell.length_c   1.000
_cell.angle_alpha   90.00
_cell.angle_beta   90.00
_cell.angle_gamma   90.00
#
_symmetry.space_group_name_H-M   'P 1'
#
loop_
_entity.id
_entity.type
_entity.pdbx_description
1 polymer ?
#
loop_
_entity_poly.entity_id
_entity_poly.type
_entity_poly.pdbx_seq_one_letter_code
_entity_poly.pdbx_strand_id
1 'polypeptide(L)'
;KPINLEENPFEPPEMRMAFKILKDNDFAPYWIELGKEIDADISKFWDEVQHFKRYTGIFYRDKHNRLAMERFEKKKAHFYFEQRLILENVNKKILNYNLHCPTFTLGRTNLSVDDEMYRVISQVEKVIEEAKESGNSK
;
A
#
# COMPACT_ATOMS: atom_id res chain seq x y z
N LYS A 1 2.00 43.36 -1.19
CA LYS A 1 3.24 42.66 -1.60
C LYS A 1 3.23 42.53 -3.13
N PRO A 2 4.32 42.84 -3.85
CA PRO A 2 4.39 42.60 -5.29
C PRO A 2 4.27 41.09 -5.55
N ILE A 3 3.53 40.73 -6.59
CA ILE A 3 3.36 39.34 -7.02
C ILE A 3 4.71 38.85 -7.54
N ASN A 4 5.32 37.86 -6.89
CA ASN A 4 6.54 37.22 -7.42
C ASN A 4 6.14 36.45 -8.69
N LEU A 5 6.73 36.82 -9.84
CA LEU A 5 6.47 36.24 -11.16
C LEU A 5 7.55 35.21 -11.55
N GLU A 6 8.36 34.72 -10.62
CA GLU A 6 9.24 33.58 -10.88
C GLU A 6 8.40 32.36 -11.28
N GLU A 7 8.39 32.08 -12.58
CA GLU A 7 7.74 30.92 -13.17
C GLU A 7 8.72 29.76 -13.19
N ASN A 8 8.29 28.62 -12.65
CA ASN A 8 9.04 27.39 -12.77
C ASN A 8 9.01 26.93 -14.25
N PRO A 9 10.14 26.88 -14.95
CA PRO A 9 10.17 26.53 -16.37
C PRO A 9 9.76 25.08 -16.64
N PHE A 10 9.73 24.24 -15.61
CA PHE A 10 9.29 22.84 -15.70
C PHE A 10 7.80 22.64 -15.40
N GLU A 11 7.08 23.71 -15.02
CA GLU A 11 5.62 23.63 -14.81
C GLU A 11 4.85 23.77 -16.12
N PRO A 12 3.87 22.89 -16.38
CA PRO A 12 2.94 23.04 -17.50
C PRO A 12 2.31 24.43 -17.47
N PRO A 13 2.32 25.19 -18.59
CA PRO A 13 1.79 26.55 -18.64
C PRO A 13 0.37 26.67 -18.08
N GLU A 14 -0.44 25.64 -18.32
CA GLU A 14 -1.84 25.53 -17.91
C GLU A 14 -2.03 25.46 -16.38
N MET A 15 -1.02 24.99 -15.64
CA MET A 15 -1.11 24.74 -14.19
C MET A 15 -0.40 25.80 -13.34
N ARG A 16 0.39 26.69 -13.95
CA ARG A 16 1.17 27.72 -13.23
C ARG A 16 0.31 28.59 -12.33
N MET A 17 -0.84 29.05 -12.82
CA MET A 17 -1.73 29.92 -12.04
C MET A 17 -2.39 29.17 -10.88
N ALA A 18 -2.82 27.93 -11.09
CA ALA A 18 -3.41 27.10 -10.04
C ALA A 18 -2.39 26.77 -8.94
N PHE A 19 -1.17 26.37 -9.30
CA PHE A 19 -0.10 26.08 -8.36
C PHE A 19 0.37 27.32 -7.59
N LYS A 20 0.41 28.47 -8.25
CA LYS A 20 0.72 29.75 -7.60
C LYS A 20 -0.32 30.14 -6.55
N ILE A 21 -1.61 30.05 -6.87
CA ILE A 21 -2.70 30.34 -5.91
C ILE A 21 -2.59 29.43 -4.68
N LEU A 22 -2.35 28.13 -4.89
CA LEU A 22 -2.22 27.17 -3.80
C LEU A 22 -0.98 27.47 -2.94
N LYS A 23 0.17 27.70 -3.57
CA LYS A 23 1.43 28.03 -2.88
C LYS A 23 1.34 29.34 -2.09
N ASP A 24 0.70 30.37 -2.64
CA ASP A 24 0.49 31.66 -1.97
C ASP A 24 -0.44 31.55 -0.74
N ASN A 25 -1.17 30.44 -0.61
CA ASN A 25 -2.05 30.14 0.54
C ASN A 25 -1.53 28.95 1.38
N ASP A 26 -0.28 28.51 1.21
CA ASP A 26 0.31 27.35 1.90
C ASP A 26 -0.42 26.01 1.68
N PHE A 27 -1.14 25.86 0.57
CA PHE A 27 -1.82 24.62 0.18
C PHE A 27 -1.08 23.87 -0.94
N ALA A 28 -1.23 22.55 -0.95
CA ALA A 28 -0.83 21.70 -2.07
C ALA A 28 -2.04 21.30 -2.93
N PRO A 29 -1.85 21.06 -4.23
CA PRO A 29 -2.85 20.42 -5.07
C PRO A 29 -3.38 19.11 -4.45
N TYR A 30 -4.68 18.88 -4.54
CA TYR A 30 -5.34 17.70 -3.96
C TYR A 30 -4.65 16.38 -4.33
N TRP A 31 -4.26 16.21 -5.59
CA TRP A 31 -3.60 14.99 -6.06
C TRP A 31 -2.22 14.78 -5.41
N ILE A 32 -1.51 15.83 -5.00
CA ILE A 32 -0.23 15.69 -4.27
C ILE A 32 -0.46 15.11 -2.87
N GLU A 33 -1.46 15.60 -2.15
CA GLU A 33 -1.82 15.03 -0.83
C GLU A 33 -2.35 13.60 -0.97
N LEU A 34 -3.22 13.34 -1.94
CA LEU A 34 -3.68 11.98 -2.27
C LEU A 34 -2.51 11.04 -2.60
N GLY A 35 -1.48 11.54 -3.28
CA GLY A 35 -0.25 10.81 -3.55
C GLY A 35 0.47 10.38 -2.28
N LYS A 36 0.62 11.29 -1.30
CA LYS A 36 1.20 10.98 0.02
C LYS A 36 0.36 9.96 0.79
N GLU A 37 -0.97 10.08 0.72
CA GLU A 37 -1.86 9.11 1.35
C GLU A 37 -1.70 7.71 0.76
N ILE A 38 -1.61 7.59 -0.57
CA ILE A 38 -1.37 6.31 -1.25
C ILE A 38 -0.06 5.67 -0.75
N ASP A 39 1.01 6.47 -0.66
CA ASP A 39 2.31 5.99 -0.20
C ASP A 39 2.26 5.52 1.26
N ALA A 40 1.58 6.29 2.13
CA ALA A 40 1.37 5.91 3.52
C ALA A 40 0.54 4.61 3.64
N ASP A 41 -0.53 4.48 2.86
CA ASP A 41 -1.41 3.31 2.86
C ASP A 41 -0.66 2.05 2.39
N ILE A 42 0.15 2.15 1.34
CA ILE A 42 0.99 1.04 0.84
C ILE A 42 2.05 0.65 1.87
N SER A 43 2.72 1.62 2.49
CA SER A 43 3.70 1.35 3.54
C SER A 43 3.06 0.60 4.71
N LYS A 44 1.94 1.12 5.21
CA LYS A 44 1.19 0.51 6.32
C LYS A 44 0.70 -0.90 5.97
N PHE A 45 0.20 -1.09 4.76
CA PHE A 45 -0.20 -2.41 4.26
C PHE A 45 0.94 -3.43 4.36
N TRP A 46 2.14 -3.06 3.89
CA TRP A 46 3.27 -3.98 3.94
C TRP A 46 3.79 -4.21 5.36
N ASP A 47 3.71 -3.21 6.25
CA ASP A 47 4.04 -3.37 7.67
C ASP A 47 3.12 -4.41 8.35
N GLU A 48 1.81 -4.36 8.05
CA GLU A 48 0.83 -5.35 8.54
C GLU A 48 1.12 -6.76 8.00
N VAL A 49 1.48 -6.87 6.71
CA VAL A 49 1.91 -8.15 6.12
C VAL A 49 3.16 -8.69 6.82
N GLN A 50 4.16 -7.85 7.10
CA GLN A 50 5.35 -8.30 7.84
C GLN A 50 5.00 -8.72 9.27
N HIS A 51 4.10 -8.00 9.95
CA HIS A 51 3.63 -8.39 11.27
C HIS A 51 2.93 -9.76 11.25
N PHE A 52 2.05 -9.99 10.27
CA PHE A 52 1.36 -11.25 10.11
C PHE A 52 2.30 -12.42 9.78
N LYS A 53 3.33 -12.18 8.96
CA LYS A 53 4.40 -13.16 8.68
C LYS A 53 5.16 -13.53 9.96
N ARG A 54 5.56 -12.56 10.78
CA ARG A 54 6.23 -12.83 12.07
C ARG A 54 5.36 -13.68 12.99
N TYR A 55 4.08 -13.31 13.14
CA TYR A 55 3.12 -14.08 13.90
C TYR A 55 2.98 -15.52 13.38
N THR A 56 2.85 -15.69 12.06
CA THR A 56 2.75 -16.99 11.40
C THR A 56 3.98 -17.86 11.64
N GLY A 57 5.18 -17.28 11.50
CA GLY A 57 6.43 -17.99 11.74
C GLY A 57 6.58 -18.44 13.20
N ILE A 58 6.14 -17.63 14.17
CA ILE A 58 6.14 -18.01 15.60
C ILE A 58 5.14 -19.15 15.84
N PHE A 59 3.93 -19.04 15.30
CA PHE A 59 2.89 -20.05 15.47
C PHE A 59 3.33 -21.42 14.93
N TYR A 60 3.90 -21.48 13.74
CA TYR A 60 4.31 -22.77 13.15
C TYR A 60 5.61 -23.37 13.72
N ARG A 61 6.31 -22.67 14.62
CA ARG A 61 7.47 -23.24 15.34
C ARG A 61 7.04 -24.21 16.45
N ASP A 62 5.85 -24.03 17.00
CA ASP A 62 5.33 -24.85 18.09
C ASP A 62 4.30 -25.86 17.59
N LYS A 63 4.18 -26.99 18.30
CA LYS A 63 3.11 -27.95 18.04
C LYS A 63 1.80 -27.43 18.62
N HIS A 64 0.78 -27.32 17.77
CA HIS A 64 -0.53 -26.84 18.15
C HIS A 64 -1.59 -27.94 18.03
N ASN A 65 -2.58 -27.91 18.93
CA ASN A 65 -3.73 -28.80 18.84
C ASN A 65 -4.66 -28.38 17.69
N ARG A 66 -5.60 -29.27 17.32
CA ARG A 66 -6.54 -29.05 16.22
C ARG A 66 -7.31 -27.73 16.34
N LEU A 67 -7.78 -27.37 17.54
CA LEU A 67 -8.53 -26.13 17.76
C LEU A 67 -7.69 -24.87 17.56
N ALA A 68 -6.41 -24.90 17.95
CA ALA A 68 -5.48 -23.80 17.69
C ALA A 68 -5.20 -23.65 16.19
N MET A 69 -5.02 -24.76 15.47
CA MET A 69 -4.86 -24.74 14.01
C MET A 69 -6.10 -24.17 13.30
N GLU A 70 -7.31 -24.60 13.67
CA GLU A 70 -8.55 -24.08 13.09
C GLU A 70 -8.73 -22.58 13.32
N ARG A 71 -8.36 -22.08 14.51
CA ARG A 71 -8.37 -20.64 14.81
C ARG A 71 -7.37 -19.88 13.96
N PHE A 72 -6.18 -20.43 13.77
CA PHE A 72 -5.17 -19.83 12.90
C PHE A 72 -5.65 -19.75 11.46
N GLU A 73 -6.20 -20.82 10.89
CA GLU A 73 -6.69 -20.83 9.50
C GLU A 73 -7.82 -19.82 9.29
N LYS A 74 -8.75 -19.70 10.25
CA LYS A 74 -9.78 -18.63 10.22
C LYS A 74 -9.15 -17.23 10.24
N LYS A 75 -8.14 -17.02 11.09
CA LYS A 75 -7.42 -15.75 11.17
C LYS A 75 -6.67 -15.45 9.87
N LYS A 76 -6.04 -16.44 9.25
CA LYS A 76 -5.34 -16.31 7.96
C LYS A 76 -6.31 -15.94 6.84
N ALA A 77 -7.44 -16.64 6.73
CA ALA A 77 -8.47 -16.33 5.74
C ALA A 77 -9.03 -14.91 5.92
N HIS A 78 -9.33 -14.52 7.17
CA HIS A 78 -9.78 -13.16 7.46
C HIS A 78 -8.72 -12.11 7.12
N PHE A 79 -7.46 -12.36 7.48
CA PHE A 79 -6.34 -11.48 7.13
C PHE A 79 -6.25 -11.25 5.61
N TYR A 80 -6.30 -12.31 4.80
CA TYR A 80 -6.26 -12.18 3.34
C TYR A 80 -7.45 -11.39 2.77
N PHE A 81 -8.64 -11.58 3.34
CA PHE A 81 -9.81 -10.81 2.95
C PHE A 81 -9.64 -9.31 3.24
N GLU A 82 -9.20 -8.95 4.45
CA GLU A 82 -8.96 -7.56 4.82
C GLU A 82 -7.87 -6.91 3.96
N GLN A 83 -6.78 -7.63 3.68
CA GLN A 83 -5.69 -7.13 2.83
C GLN A 83 -6.17 -6.84 1.40
N ARG A 84 -7.05 -7.68 0.84
CA ARG A 84 -7.65 -7.44 -0.47
C ARG A 84 -8.48 -6.15 -0.48
N LEU A 85 -9.32 -5.93 0.54
CA LEU A 85 -10.13 -4.71 0.64
C LEU A 85 -9.27 -3.45 0.72
N ILE A 86 -8.17 -3.51 1.48
CA ILE A 86 -7.20 -2.40 1.58
C ILE A 86 -6.59 -2.10 0.20
N LEU A 87 -6.12 -3.11 -0.52
CA LEU A 87 -5.55 -2.92 -1.86
C LEU A 87 -6.56 -2.41 -2.88
N GLU A 88 -7.82 -2.85 -2.83
CA GLU A 88 -8.89 -2.32 -3.66
C GLU A 88 -9.12 -0.83 -3.39
N ASN A 89 -9.07 -0.41 -2.13
CA ASN A 89 -9.18 1.00 -1.76
C ASN A 89 -7.97 1.82 -2.26
N VAL A 90 -6.76 1.30 -2.11
CA VAL A 90 -5.53 1.93 -2.64
C VAL A 90 -5.61 2.05 -4.16
N ASN A 91 -6.08 1.02 -4.87
CA ASN A 91 -6.23 1.06 -6.32
C ASN A 91 -7.22 2.15 -6.76
N LYS A 92 -8.34 2.32 -6.04
CA LYS A 92 -9.28 3.43 -6.28
C LYS A 92 -8.63 4.78 -6.06
N LYS A 93 -7.81 4.95 -5.01
CA LYS A 93 -7.04 6.18 -4.77
C LYS A 93 -6.05 6.44 -5.91
N ILE A 94 -5.33 5.43 -6.40
CA ILE A 94 -4.41 5.55 -7.54
C ILE A 94 -5.16 5.99 -8.80
N LEU A 95 -6.33 5.41 -9.08
CA LEU A 95 -7.16 5.83 -10.20
C LEU A 95 -7.56 7.31 -10.06
N ASN A 96 -8.06 7.72 -8.90
CA ASN A 96 -8.41 9.11 -8.64
C ASN A 96 -7.21 10.06 -8.77
N TYR A 97 -6.04 9.66 -8.26
CA TYR A 97 -4.79 10.40 -8.43
C TYR A 97 -4.48 10.59 -9.92
N ASN A 98 -4.53 9.52 -10.70
CA ASN A 98 -4.23 9.55 -12.13
C ASN A 98 -5.21 10.42 -12.93
N LEU A 99 -6.50 10.41 -12.55
CA LEU A 99 -7.51 11.26 -13.17
C LEU A 99 -7.33 12.75 -12.85
N HIS A 100 -6.86 13.09 -11.65
CA HIS A 100 -6.61 14.46 -11.24
C HIS A 100 -5.22 14.98 -11.62
N CYS A 101 -4.29 14.08 -11.97
CA CYS A 101 -2.94 14.44 -12.37
C CYS A 101 -2.97 15.11 -13.76
N PRO A 102 -2.65 16.42 -13.86
CA PRO A 102 -2.76 17.18 -15.10
C PRO A 102 -1.71 16.80 -16.14
N THR A 103 -0.69 16.02 -15.75
CA THR A 103 0.43 15.66 -16.61
C THR A 103 0.57 14.15 -16.62
N PHE A 104 0.34 13.53 -17.77
CA PHE A 104 0.43 12.08 -17.95
C PHE A 104 1.79 11.50 -17.55
N THR A 105 2.87 12.30 -17.59
CA THR A 105 4.22 11.90 -17.17
C THR A 105 4.38 11.76 -15.65
N LEU A 106 3.47 12.32 -14.85
CA LEU A 106 3.48 12.25 -13.38
C LEU A 106 2.42 11.27 -12.83
N GLY A 107 1.73 10.53 -13.72
CA GLY A 107 0.80 9.47 -13.35
C GLY A 107 1.50 8.30 -12.66
N ARG A 108 0.80 7.63 -11.75
CA ARG A 108 1.27 6.42 -11.07
C ARG A 108 0.87 5.17 -11.84
N THR A 109 1.72 4.15 -11.77
CA THR A 109 1.39 2.81 -12.30
C THR A 109 0.14 2.27 -11.60
N ASN A 110 -0.79 1.71 -12.38
CA ASN A 110 -1.98 1.08 -11.83
C ASN A 110 -1.59 -0.15 -10.99
N LEU A 111 -2.28 -0.33 -9.86
CA LEU A 111 -2.06 -1.46 -8.97
C LEU A 111 -2.97 -2.62 -9.36
N SER A 112 -2.37 -3.78 -9.66
CA SER A 112 -3.10 -5.03 -9.85
C SER A 112 -3.32 -5.68 -8.49
N VAL A 113 -4.55 -5.64 -7.98
CA VAL A 113 -4.91 -6.20 -6.66
C VAL A 113 -4.60 -7.69 -6.60
N ASP A 114 -4.86 -8.43 -7.68
CA ASP A 114 -4.63 -9.88 -7.71
C ASP A 114 -3.14 -10.24 -7.67
N ASP A 115 -2.29 -9.49 -8.37
CA ASP A 115 -0.84 -9.72 -8.35
C ASP A 115 -0.25 -9.42 -6.97
N GLU A 116 -0.69 -8.32 -6.33
CA GLU A 116 -0.24 -7.98 -4.98
C GLU A 116 -0.76 -8.99 -3.95
N MET A 117 -2.01 -9.46 -4.06
CA MET A 117 -2.52 -10.52 -3.20
C MET A 117 -1.78 -11.85 -3.42
N TYR A 118 -1.42 -12.18 -4.66
CA TYR A 118 -0.59 -13.35 -4.95
C TYR A 118 0.77 -13.25 -4.25
N ARG A 119 1.40 -12.08 -4.25
CA ARG A 119 2.65 -11.83 -3.51
C ARG A 119 2.47 -12.00 -2.01
N VAL A 120 1.40 -11.47 -1.43
CA VAL A 120 1.10 -11.63 0.02
C VAL A 120 0.97 -13.10 0.37
N ILE A 121 0.12 -13.84 -0.36
CA ILE A 121 -0.14 -15.26 -0.11
C ILE A 121 1.18 -16.05 -0.24
N SER A 122 1.91 -15.84 -1.32
CA SER A 122 3.18 -16.54 -1.56
C SER A 122 4.20 -16.31 -0.44
N GLN A 123 4.30 -15.07 0.07
CA GLN A 123 5.21 -14.76 1.18
C GLN A 123 4.78 -15.41 2.50
N VAL A 124 3.48 -15.49 2.78
CA VAL A 124 2.98 -16.12 4.01
C VAL A 124 3.11 -17.63 3.94
N GLU A 125 2.75 -18.26 2.83
CA GLU A 125 2.87 -19.73 2.67
C GLU A 125 4.34 -20.17 2.72
N LYS A 126 5.26 -19.40 2.14
CA LYS A 126 6.71 -19.65 2.28
C LYS A 126 7.16 -19.66 3.73
N VAL A 127 6.69 -18.71 4.55
CA VAL A 127 7.01 -18.68 6.00
C VAL A 127 6.47 -19.92 6.72
N ILE A 128 5.30 -20.42 6.32
CA ILE A 128 4.70 -21.63 6.89
C ILE A 128 5.55 -22.87 6.53
N GLU A 129 5.98 -22.98 5.27
CA GLU A 129 6.85 -24.06 4.79
C GLU A 129 8.17 -24.09 5.56
N GLU A 130 8.89 -22.96 5.60
CA GLU A 130 10.16 -22.82 6.31
C GLU A 130 10.04 -23.14 7.81
N ALA A 131 8.96 -22.70 8.46
CA ALA A 131 8.72 -22.97 9.87
C ALA A 131 8.50 -24.47 10.14
N LYS A 132 7.75 -25.17 9.27
CA LYS A 132 7.51 -26.62 9.39
C LYS A 132 8.79 -27.44 9.21
N GLU A 133 9.64 -27.07 8.26
CA GLU A 133 10.93 -27.75 8.02
C GLU A 133 11.86 -27.60 9.24
N SER A 134 11.91 -26.40 9.82
CA SER A 134 12.73 -26.12 11.00
C SER A 134 12.24 -26.83 12.28
N GLY A 135 10.93 -27.08 12.38
CA GLY A 135 10.33 -27.82 13.50
C GLY A 135 10.51 -29.34 13.43
N ASN A 136 10.70 -29.90 12.24
CA ASN A 136 10.95 -31.34 12.03
C ASN A 136 12.43 -31.75 12.22
N SER A 137 13.34 -30.77 12.27
CA SER A 137 14.78 -31.01 12.44
C SER A 137 15.24 -31.02 13.91
N LYS A 138 14.30 -30.96 14.87
CA LYS A 138 14.54 -31.03 16.33
C LYS A 138 13.73 -32.17 16.94
#